data_AF-A0A453CYX1-F1
#
_entry.id   AF-A0A453CYX1-F1
#
_cell.length_a   1.000
_cell.length_b   1.000
_cell.length_c   1.000
_cell.angle_alpha   90.00
_cell.angle_beta   90.00
_cell.angle_gamma   90.00
#
_symmetry.space_group_name_H-M   'P 1'
#
loop_
_entity.id
_entity.type
_entity.pdbx_description
1 polymer ?
#
loop_
_entity_poly.entity_id
_entity_poly.type
_entity_poly.pdbx_seq_one_letter_code
_entity_poly.pdbx_strand_id
1 'polypeptide(L)'
;VPCVQAYLSAIIIYLYAHDFQQAQKCYNDCSEVQGFLSSDQNRCAMKLLSAYEEGDAEEIKRAAQSSAINHLDHVVIRLARKLPTGDLQAIKKDVGGDDGDSLDEDDLT
;
A
#
# COMPACT_ATOMS: atom_id res chain seq x y z
N VAL A 1 -0.75 -20.84 11.76
CA VAL A 1 -0.63 -20.79 10.28
C VAL A 1 0.41 -19.71 9.95
N PRO A 2 1.60 -20.08 9.46
CA PRO A 2 2.73 -19.14 9.28
C PRO A 2 2.58 -18.18 8.08
N CYS A 3 1.43 -18.17 7.40
CA CYS A 3 1.27 -17.49 6.12
C CYS A 3 0.92 -15.99 6.24
N VAL A 4 0.18 -15.59 7.28
CA VAL A 4 -0.40 -14.23 7.40
C VAL A 4 0.66 -13.12 7.40
N GLN A 5 1.76 -13.32 8.12
CA GLN A 5 2.87 -12.35 8.22
C GLN A 5 3.70 -12.28 6.93
N ALA A 6 3.87 -13.40 6.23
CA ALA A 6 4.57 -13.45 4.95
C ALA A 6 3.84 -12.65 3.87
N TYR A 7 2.51 -12.63 3.87
CA TYR A 7 1.71 -11.87 2.90
C TYR A 7 1.84 -10.37 3.08
N LEU A 8 1.71 -9.86 4.32
CA LEU A 8 1.90 -8.44 4.58
C LEU A 8 3.33 -8.00 4.17
N SER A 9 4.31 -8.88 4.39
CA SER A 9 5.69 -8.65 3.96
C SER A 9 5.80 -8.56 2.43
N ALA A 10 5.16 -9.47 1.68
CA ALA A 10 5.16 -9.45 0.22
C ALA A 10 4.50 -8.18 -0.34
N ILE A 11 3.37 -7.76 0.23
CA ILE A 11 2.66 -6.52 -0.17
C ILE A 11 3.60 -5.31 0.01
N ILE A 12 4.29 -5.19 1.14
CA ILE A 12 5.24 -4.10 1.41
C ILE A 12 6.39 -4.12 0.40
N ILE A 13 6.89 -5.30 0.01
CA ILE A 13 7.96 -5.43 -0.98
C ILE A 13 7.49 -4.98 -2.37
N TYR A 14 6.30 -5.39 -2.80
CA TYR A 14 5.74 -4.96 -4.09
C TYR A 14 5.48 -3.45 -4.15
N LEU A 15 4.95 -2.86 -3.06
CA LEU A 15 4.79 -1.41 -2.96
C LEU A 15 6.13 -0.68 -3.02
N TYR A 16 7.16 -1.21 -2.36
CA TYR A 16 8.51 -0.66 -2.45
C TYR A 16 9.10 -0.78 -3.86
N ALA A 17 8.74 -1.83 -4.60
CA ALA A 17 9.13 -2.04 -6.00
C ALA A 17 8.29 -1.23 -7.01
N HIS A 18 7.37 -0.38 -6.53
CA HIS A 18 6.40 0.36 -7.34
C HIS A 18 5.45 -0.53 -8.17
N ASP A 19 5.25 -1.78 -7.75
CA ASP A 19 4.35 -2.73 -8.40
C ASP A 19 3.05 -2.86 -7.61
N PHE A 20 2.22 -1.83 -7.68
CA PHE A 20 0.95 -1.80 -6.95
C PHE A 20 -0.02 -2.89 -7.43
N GLN A 21 -0.01 -3.20 -8.72
CA GLN A 21 -0.84 -4.25 -9.32
C GLN A 21 -0.53 -5.62 -8.69
N GLN A 22 0.76 -5.98 -8.54
CA GLN A 22 1.12 -7.21 -7.84
C GLN A 22 0.78 -7.16 -6.34
N ALA A 23 0.95 -6.01 -5.68
CA ALA A 23 0.57 -5.85 -4.28
C ALA A 23 -0.93 -6.12 -4.06
N GLN A 24 -1.78 -5.54 -4.91
CA GLN A 24 -3.23 -5.70 -4.85
C GLN A 24 -3.66 -7.12 -5.22
N LYS A 25 -3.06 -7.72 -6.25
CA LYS A 25 -3.29 -9.12 -6.61
C LYS A 25 -2.93 -10.06 -5.47
N CYS A 26 -1.76 -9.87 -4.86
CA CYS A 26 -1.32 -10.65 -3.71
C CYS A 26 -2.31 -10.55 -2.54
N TYR A 27 -2.87 -9.35 -2.30
CA TYR A 27 -3.90 -9.17 -1.29
C TYR A 27 -5.20 -9.91 -1.63
N ASN A 28 -5.68 -9.82 -2.88
CA ASN A 28 -6.91 -10.49 -3.32
C ASN A 28 -6.77 -12.02 -3.26
N ASP A 29 -5.67 -12.57 -3.76
CA ASP A 29 -5.36 -14.01 -3.71
C ASP A 29 -5.33 -14.52 -2.25
N CYS A 30 -4.97 -13.66 -1.29
CA CYS A 30 -4.91 -14.02 0.14
C CYS A 30 -6.22 -13.76 0.89
N SER A 31 -7.11 -12.94 0.36
CA SER A 31 -8.43 -12.67 0.95
C SER A 31 -9.28 -13.94 1.04
N GLU A 32 -9.03 -14.91 0.15
CA GLU A 32 -9.68 -16.22 0.14
C GLU A 32 -9.16 -17.18 1.22
N VAL A 33 -8.05 -16.86 1.88
CA VAL A 33 -7.46 -17.69 2.94
C VAL A 33 -8.20 -17.46 4.26
N GLN A 34 -8.93 -18.48 4.73
CA GLN A 34 -9.64 -18.44 6.02
C GLN A 34 -8.70 -18.05 7.19
N GLY A 35 -9.06 -16.97 7.88
CA GLY A 35 -8.31 -16.41 9.02
C GLY A 35 -7.41 -15.22 8.68
N PHE A 36 -7.17 -14.94 7.39
CA PHE A 36 -6.46 -13.72 6.97
C PHE A 36 -7.33 -12.48 7.17
N LEU A 37 -8.59 -12.52 6.72
CA LEU A 37 -9.54 -11.40 6.77
C LEU A 37 -9.78 -10.81 8.17
N SER A 38 -9.71 -11.63 9.23
CA SER A 38 -9.95 -11.22 10.61
C SER A 38 -8.69 -10.75 11.35
N SER A 39 -7.52 -10.81 10.72
CA SER A 39 -6.24 -10.48 11.33
C SER A 39 -5.94 -8.97 11.31
N ASP A 40 -5.17 -8.50 12.28
CA ASP A 40 -4.70 -7.10 12.32
C ASP A 40 -3.74 -6.80 11.16
N GLN A 41 -3.08 -7.83 10.62
CA GLN A 41 -2.26 -7.74 9.41
C GLN A 41 -3.10 -7.40 8.18
N ASN A 42 -4.28 -8.02 8.01
CA ASN A 42 -5.17 -7.72 6.89
C ASN A 42 -5.72 -6.29 6.96
N ARG A 43 -6.15 -5.84 8.14
CA ARG A 43 -6.55 -4.45 8.35
C ARG A 43 -5.44 -3.47 7.99
N CYS A 44 -4.19 -3.79 8.35
CA CYS A 44 -3.04 -2.97 8.01
C CYS A 44 -2.76 -2.97 6.50
N ALA A 45 -2.78 -4.14 5.85
CA ALA A 45 -2.58 -4.28 4.41
C ALA A 45 -3.62 -3.50 3.60
N MET A 46 -4.90 -3.63 3.96
CA MET A 46 -6.01 -2.91 3.32
C MET A 46 -5.83 -1.40 3.42
N LYS A 47 -5.53 -0.89 4.62
CA LYS A 47 -5.26 0.55 4.82
C LYS A 47 -4.08 1.04 3.98
N LEU A 48 -3.01 0.25 3.92
CA LEU A 48 -1.83 0.59 3.13
C LEU A 48 -2.22 0.71 1.64
N LEU A 49 -2.92 -0.29 1.10
CA LEU A 49 -3.35 -0.31 -0.30
C LEU A 49 -4.29 0.86 -0.63
N SER A 50 -5.31 1.12 0.19
CA SER A 50 -6.23 2.25 -0.02
C SER A 50 -5.50 3.59 0.05
N ALA A 51 -4.55 3.76 0.97
CA ALA A 51 -3.76 5.00 1.05
C ALA A 51 -2.87 5.20 -0.20
N TYR A 52 -2.35 4.12 -0.79
CA TYR A 52 -1.62 4.17 -2.07
C TYR A 52 -2.53 4.50 -3.25
N GLU A 53 -3.76 4.00 -3.26
CA GLU A 53 -4.78 4.28 -4.28
C GLU A 53 -5.25 5.75 -4.22
N GLU A 54 -5.48 6.27 -3.02
CA GLU A 54 -5.87 7.67 -2.80
C GLU A 54 -4.71 8.65 -3.03
N GLY A 55 -3.47 8.16 -2.90
CA GLY A 55 -2.24 8.96 -2.94
C GLY A 55 -1.92 9.65 -1.60
N ASP A 56 -2.46 9.16 -0.49
CA ASP A 56 -2.28 9.72 0.84
C ASP A 56 -0.95 9.26 1.47
N ALA A 57 0.09 10.08 1.27
CA ALA A 57 1.42 9.87 1.84
C ALA A 57 1.44 9.78 3.38
N GLU A 58 0.56 10.50 4.07
CA GLU A 58 0.56 10.56 5.53
C GLU A 58 -0.07 9.28 6.11
N GLU A 59 -1.18 8.81 5.54
CA GLU A 59 -1.78 7.55 5.96
C GLU A 59 -0.89 6.36 5.59
N ILE A 60 -0.13 6.41 4.48
CA ILE A 60 0.90 5.40 4.16
C ILE A 60 1.97 5.34 5.26
N LYS A 61 2.55 6.47 5.66
CA LYS A 61 3.57 6.51 6.74
C LYS A 61 3.00 5.97 8.05
N ARG A 62 1.77 6.36 8.37
CA ARG A 62 1.08 5.94 9.60
C ARG A 62 0.83 4.44 9.61
N ALA A 63 0.32 3.89 8.51
CA ALA A 63 0.10 2.47 8.36
C ALA A 63 1.42 1.69 8.36
N ALA A 64 2.48 2.22 7.72
CA ALA A 64 3.83 1.65 7.71
C ALA A 64 4.47 1.54 9.11
N GLN A 65 4.06 2.40 10.05
CA GLN A 65 4.53 2.40 11.44
C GLN A 65 3.64 1.59 12.39
N SER A 66 2.57 0.98 11.87
CA SER A 66 1.61 0.21 12.67
C SER A 66 2.29 -0.97 13.38
N SER A 67 1.75 -1.34 14.55
CA SER A 67 2.21 -2.49 15.31
C SER A 67 2.15 -3.78 14.50
N ALA A 68 1.20 -3.90 13.55
CA ALA A 68 1.10 -5.05 12.65
C ALA A 68 2.37 -5.26 11.80
N ILE A 69 3.05 -4.18 11.42
CA ILE A 69 4.30 -4.21 10.65
C ILE A 69 5.51 -4.35 11.57
N ASN A 70 5.49 -3.74 12.76
CA ASN A 70 6.59 -3.83 13.72
C ASN A 70 6.82 -5.26 14.28
N HIS A 71 5.87 -6.18 14.10
CA HIS A 71 6.04 -7.60 14.44
C HIS A 71 6.55 -8.46 13.27
N LEU A 72 6.83 -7.88 12.10
CA LEU A 72 7.41 -8.57 10.95
C LEU A 72 8.94 -8.61 11.04
N ASP A 73 9.56 -9.26 10.06
CA ASP A 73 11.02 -9.28 9.93
C ASP A 73 11.62 -7.87 9.83
N HIS A 74 12.80 -7.71 10.41
CA HIS A 74 13.51 -6.43 10.48
C HIS A 74 13.78 -5.81 9.08
N VAL A 75 13.92 -6.66 8.05
CA VAL A 75 14.07 -6.21 6.66
C VAL A 75 12.80 -5.54 6.17
N VAL A 76 11.63 -6.13 6.45
CA VAL A 76 10.32 -5.63 6.03
C VAL A 76 9.98 -4.33 6.74
N ILE A 77 10.23 -4.25 8.06
CA ILE A 77 10.06 -3.03 8.85
C ILE A 77 10.85 -1.87 8.24
N ARG A 78 12.11 -2.14 7.85
CA ARG A 78 12.97 -1.12 7.25
C ARG A 78 12.50 -0.68 5.86
N LEU A 79 11.91 -1.58 5.07
CA LEU A 79 11.28 -1.23 3.79
C LEU A 79 10.03 -0.39 4.01
N ALA A 80 9.15 -0.81 4.92
CA ALA A 80 7.94 -0.07 5.26
C ALA A 80 8.25 1.36 5.73
N ARG A 81 9.30 1.55 6.54
CA ARG A 81 9.73 2.88 7.00
C ARG A 81 10.25 3.80 5.90
N LYS A 82 10.60 3.26 4.73
CA LYS A 82 10.97 4.07 3.57
C LYS A 82 9.74 4.51 2.79
N LEU A 83 8.58 3.88 3.00
CA LEU A 83 7.34 4.26 2.34
C LEU A 83 6.84 5.62 2.87
N PRO A 84 6.19 6.42 2.00
CA PRO A 84 5.98 6.18 0.58
C PRO A 84 7.29 6.33 -0.23
N THR A 85 7.58 5.33 -1.07
CA THR A 85 8.68 5.39 -2.04
C THR A 85 8.12 5.51 -3.44
N GLY A 86 8.68 6.42 -4.23
CA GLY A 86 8.24 6.66 -5.61
C GLY A 86 7.20 7.77 -5.69
N ASP A 87 6.76 8.02 -6.92
CA ASP A 87 5.75 9.04 -7.19
C ASP A 87 4.36 8.44 -6.98
N LEU A 88 3.74 8.75 -5.83
CA LEU A 88 2.39 8.30 -5.50
C LEU A 88 1.37 8.76 -6.54
N GLN A 89 1.61 9.89 -7.23
CA GLN A 89 0.74 10.36 -8.30
C GLN A 89 0.85 9.45 -9.54
N ALA A 90 2.05 8.94 -9.84
CA ALA A 90 2.23 7.98 -10.92
C ALA A 90 1.51 6.65 -10.62
N ILE A 91 1.58 6.17 -9.38
CA ILE A 91 0.86 4.97 -8.94
C ILE A 91 -0.66 5.17 -9.02
N LYS A 92 -1.17 6.31 -8.55
CA LYS A 92 -2.58 6.66 -8.66
C LYS A 92 -3.04 6.75 -10.12
N LYS A 93 -2.20 7.29 -11.01
CA LYS A 93 -2.47 7.37 -12.45
C LYS A 93 -2.50 5.99 -13.11
N ASP A 94 -1.59 5.10 -12.72
CA ASP A 94 -1.56 3.71 -13.22
C ASP A 94 -2.74 2.87 -12.72
N VAL A 95 -3.22 3.11 -11.50
CA VAL A 95 -4.38 2.40 -10.92
C VAL A 95 -5.70 2.97 -11.40
N GLY A 96 -5.78 4.29 -11.56
CA GLY A 96 -7.00 5.02 -11.88
C GLY A 96 -7.25 5.25 -13.36
N GLY A 97 -6.40 4.76 -14.26
CA GLY A 97 -6.58 4.79 -15.72
C GLY A 97 -7.42 5.94 -16.26
N ASP A 98 -6.81 7.13 -16.35
CA ASP A 98 -7.22 8.31 -17.14
C ASP A 98 -8.63 8.89 -16.88
N ASP A 99 -8.70 10.03 -16.17
CA ASP A 99 -9.49 11.24 -16.53
C ASP A 99 -9.47 12.26 -15.38
N GLY A 100 -9.13 13.52 -15.67
CA GLY A 100 -9.36 14.63 -14.74
C GLY A 100 -8.35 15.77 -14.74
N ASP A 101 -8.08 16.32 -15.92
CA ASP A 101 -7.89 17.75 -16.19
C ASP A 101 -6.99 18.60 -15.28
N SER A 102 -5.93 19.11 -15.90
CA SER A 102 -5.30 20.39 -15.59
C SER A 102 -6.35 21.47 -15.35
N LEU A 103 -6.62 21.83 -14.10
CA LEU A 103 -7.22 23.14 -13.79
C LEU A 103 -6.13 24.03 -13.20
N ASP A 104 -5.19 24.40 -14.06
CA ASP A 104 -4.40 25.60 -13.89
C ASP A 104 -5.35 26.77 -14.23
N GLU A 105 -6.23 27.11 -13.29
CA GLU A 105 -7.04 28.34 -13.35
C GLU A 105 -6.20 29.51 -12.79
N ASP A 106 -5.08 29.81 -13.45
CA ASP A 106 -4.35 31.06 -13.25
C ASP A 106 -4.15 31.68 -14.64
N ASP A 107 -5.07 32.57 -15.00
CA ASP A 107 -4.84 33.86 -15.67
C ASP A 107 -6.04 34.23 -16.57
N LEU A 108 -6.87 35.16 -16.10
CA LEU A 108 -7.26 36.35 -16.87
C LEU A 108 -8.11 37.28 -15.99
N THR A 109 -7.43 38.34 -15.55
CA THR A 109 -7.95 39.65 -15.14
C THR A 109 -8.93 40.27 -16.14
#